data_AF-A0A534JC04-F1
#
_entry.id   AF-A0A534JC04-F1
#
_cell.length_a   1.000
_cell.length_b   1.000
_cell.length_c   1.000
_cell.angle_alpha   90.00
_cell.angle_beta   90.00
_cell.angle_gamma   90.00
#
_symmetry.space_group_name_H-M   'P 1'
#
loop_
_entity.id
_entity.type
_entity.pdbx_description
1 polymer ?
#
loop_
_entity_poly.entity_id
_entity_poly.type
_entity_poly.pdbx_seq_one_letter_code
_entity_poly.pdbx_strand_id
1 'polypeptide(L)'
;MTGIGGVLRRAGGPFYLMGLGFIMAFGGLAGDYYEHEIAGFSTALESFFAPVHLLIFSGIAVAALGFLWGLLRVAFVAGPSGDWAG
;
A
#
# COMPACT_ATOMS: atom_id res chain seq x y z
N MET A 1 15.46 -13.77 -20.88
CA MET A 1 15.23 -12.31 -20.69
C MET A 1 15.27 -11.98 -19.19
N THR A 2 16.47 -11.85 -18.63
CA THR A 2 16.77 -11.54 -17.23
C THR A 2 17.37 -10.13 -17.11
N GLY A 3 16.66 -9.13 -17.63
CA GLY A 3 17.09 -7.72 -17.54
C GLY A 3 16.28 -6.96 -16.49
N ILE A 4 16.85 -5.87 -15.95
CA ILE A 4 16.19 -4.96 -14.98
C ILE A 4 14.78 -4.56 -15.43
N GLY A 5 14.55 -4.38 -16.73
CA GLY A 5 13.22 -4.07 -17.27
C GLY A 5 12.19 -5.21 -17.11
N GLY A 6 12.62 -6.47 -17.08
CA GLY A 6 11.76 -7.62 -16.77
C GLY A 6 11.39 -7.69 -15.29
N VAL A 7 12.32 -7.35 -14.40
CA VAL A 7 12.08 -7.22 -12.95
C VAL A 7 11.13 -6.05 -12.67
N LEU A 8 11.36 -4.88 -13.27
CA LEU A 8 10.51 -3.70 -13.12
C LEU A 8 9.08 -3.92 -13.64
N ARG A 9 8.89 -4.61 -14.78
CA ARG A 9 7.53 -4.96 -15.24
C ARG A 9 6.81 -5.96 -14.33
N ARG A 10 7.56 -6.88 -13.69
CA ARG A 10 6.98 -7.88 -12.77
C ARG A 10 6.72 -7.31 -11.38
N ALA A 11 7.56 -6.38 -10.91
CA ALA A 11 7.41 -5.68 -9.65
C ALA A 11 6.42 -4.51 -9.72
N GLY A 12 6.25 -3.90 -10.91
CA GLY A 12 5.45 -2.69 -11.10
C GLY A 12 4.03 -2.81 -10.54
N GLY A 13 3.29 -3.87 -10.86
CA GLY A 13 1.92 -4.07 -10.36
C GLY A 13 1.81 -4.05 -8.83
N PRO A 14 2.52 -4.93 -8.11
CA PRO A 14 2.61 -4.90 -6.65
C PRO A 14 3.02 -3.55 -6.07
N PHE A 15 4.02 -2.88 -6.65
CA PHE A 15 4.50 -1.58 -6.19
C PHE A 15 3.48 -0.46 -6.43
N TYR A 16 2.77 -0.44 -7.56
CA TYR A 16 1.70 0.53 -7.82
C TYR A 16 0.55 0.35 -6.84
N LEU A 17 0.15 -0.90 -6.56
CA LEU A 17 -0.92 -1.17 -5.59
C LEU A 17 -0.50 -0.74 -4.18
N MET A 18 0.75 -1.02 -3.81
CA MET A 18 1.31 -0.58 -2.53
C MET A 18 1.35 0.95 -2.43
N GLY A 19 1.80 1.63 -3.48
CA GLY A 19 1.84 3.09 -3.57
C GLY A 19 0.45 3.72 -3.48
N LEU A 20 -0.56 3.14 -4.14
CA LEU A 20 -1.95 3.58 -4.03
C LEU A 20 -2.45 3.49 -2.58
N GLY A 21 -2.16 2.38 -1.90
CA GLY A 21 -2.51 2.20 -0.49
C GLY A 21 -1.88 3.24 0.42
N PHE A 22 -0.60 3.58 0.20
CA PHE A 22 0.06 4.65 0.95
C PHE A 22 -0.55 6.03 0.69
N ILE A 23 -0.89 6.36 -0.56
CA ILE A 23 -1.55 7.63 -0.90
C ILE A 23 -2.91 7.73 -0.20
N MET A 24 -3.70 6.65 -0.23
CA MET A 24 -4.99 6.60 0.47
C MET A 24 -4.81 6.79 1.98
N ALA A 25 -3.89 6.04 2.59
CA ALA A 25 -3.66 6.12 4.03
C ALA A 25 -3.19 7.51 4.45
N PHE A 26 -2.28 8.12 3.68
CA PHE A 26 -1.80 9.47 3.94
C PHE A 26 -2.89 10.52 3.74
N GLY A 27 -3.72 10.38 2.71
CA GLY A 27 -4.88 11.25 2.50
C GLY A 27 -5.89 11.17 3.65
N GLY A 28 -6.17 9.95 4.14
CA GLY A 28 -6.99 9.74 5.32
C GLY A 28 -6.41 10.39 6.57
N LEU A 29 -5.10 10.24 6.80
CA LEU A 29 -4.40 10.82 7.96
C LEU A 29 -4.40 12.35 7.90
N ALA A 30 -4.23 12.94 6.72
CA ALA A 30 -4.32 14.39 6.54
C ALA A 30 -5.75 14.91 6.80
N GLY A 31 -6.77 14.17 6.37
CA GLY A 31 -8.17 14.48 6.66
C GLY A 31 -8.48 14.41 8.15
N ASP A 32 -8.02 13.33 8.80
CA ASP A 32 -8.14 13.12 10.23
C ASP A 32 -7.50 14.26 11.04
N TYR A 33 -6.26 14.61 10.71
CA TYR A 33 -5.57 15.77 11.30
C TYR A 33 -6.36 17.08 11.13
N TYR A 34 -6.91 17.32 9.93
CA TYR A 34 -7.72 18.51 9.68
C TYR A 34 -8.97 18.54 10.57
N GLU A 35 -9.67 17.40 10.70
CA GLU A 35 -10.88 17.32 11.53
C GLU A 35 -10.56 17.60 13.02
N HIS A 36 -9.45 17.05 13.54
CA HIS A 36 -9.04 17.22 14.93
C HIS A 36 -8.48 18.61 15.24
N GLU A 37 -7.57 19.11 14.41
CA GLU A 37 -6.74 20.27 14.76
C GLU A 37 -7.24 21.57 14.12
N ILE A 38 -8.00 21.49 13.02
CA ILE A 38 -8.40 22.67 12.23
C ILE A 38 -9.90 22.89 12.31
N ALA A 39 -10.72 21.87 12.03
CA ALA A 39 -12.18 21.97 12.07
C ALA A 39 -12.73 21.94 13.49
N GLY A 40 -11.99 21.40 14.46
CA GLY A 40 -12.38 21.32 15.86
C GLY A 40 -13.51 20.33 16.11
N PHE A 41 -13.50 19.17 15.45
CA PHE A 41 -14.48 18.12 15.71
C PHE A 41 -14.42 17.65 17.16
N SER A 42 -15.61 17.46 17.74
CA SER A 42 -15.74 16.92 19.09
C SER A 42 -15.29 15.46 19.12
N THR A 43 -14.48 15.09 20.13
CA THR A 43 -14.10 13.70 20.42
C THR A 43 -15.29 12.77 20.63
N ALA A 44 -16.48 13.30 20.94
CA ALA A 44 -17.71 12.51 21.03
C ALA A 44 -18.21 11.98 19.67
N LEU A 45 -17.75 12.55 18.56
CA LEU A 45 -18.02 12.10 17.19
C LEU A 45 -16.91 11.19 16.65
N GLU A 46 -15.83 11.03 17.41
CA GLU A 46 -14.69 10.20 17.06
C GLU A 46 -15.11 8.73 17.12
N SER A 47 -15.10 8.09 15.96
CA SER A 47 -15.50 6.69 15.80
C SER A 47 -14.50 6.00 14.92
N PHE A 48 -14.12 4.78 15.27
CA PHE A 48 -13.28 3.93 14.42
C PHE A 48 -13.79 3.81 12.97
N PHE A 49 -15.11 3.96 12.77
CA PHE A 49 -15.77 3.87 11.46
C PHE A 49 -16.01 5.23 10.80
N ALA A 50 -15.41 6.31 11.30
CA ALA A 50 -15.46 7.62 10.65
C ALA A 50 -14.89 7.53 9.23
N PRO A 51 -15.42 8.30 8.26
CA PRO A 51 -14.96 8.23 6.87
C PRO A 51 -13.43 8.39 6.69
N VAL A 52 -12.80 9.29 7.45
CA VAL A 52 -11.34 9.50 7.44
C VAL A 52 -10.59 8.26 7.92
N HIS A 53 -11.01 7.64 9.01
CA HIS A 53 -10.45 6.38 9.50
C HIS A 53 -10.62 5.22 8.51
N LEU A 54 -11.79 5.11 7.89
CA LEU A 54 -12.03 4.09 6.86
C LEU A 54 -11.07 4.28 5.67
N LEU A 55 -10.77 5.52 5.28
CA LEU A 55 -9.77 5.81 4.26
C LEU A 55 -8.35 5.42 4.70
N ILE A 56 -7.99 5.70 5.95
CA ILE A 56 -6.71 5.27 6.55
C ILE A 56 -6.57 3.75 6.50
N PHE A 57 -7.53 3.03 7.10
CA PHE A 57 -7.45 1.58 7.26
C PHE A 57 -7.56 0.84 5.93
N SER A 58 -8.42 1.32 5.02
CA SER A 58 -8.47 0.75 3.66
C SER A 58 -7.17 0.99 2.89
N GLY A 59 -6.54 2.16 3.04
CA GLY A 59 -5.22 2.43 2.47
C GLY A 59 -4.14 1.47 2.99
N ILE A 60 -4.10 1.24 4.30
CA ILE A 60 -3.19 0.26 4.93
C ILE A 60 -3.45 -1.15 4.38
N ALA A 61 -4.71 -1.56 4.28
CA ALA A 61 -5.07 -2.87 3.75
C ALA A 61 -4.64 -3.03 2.28
N VAL A 62 -4.88 -2.02 1.44
CA VAL A 62 -4.44 -2.00 0.03
C VAL A 62 -2.91 -2.08 -0.07
N ALA A 63 -2.19 -1.34 0.79
CA ALA A 63 -0.73 -1.39 0.83
C ALA A 63 -0.21 -2.79 1.18
N ALA A 64 -0.80 -3.42 2.21
CA ALA A 64 -0.47 -4.78 2.62
C ALA A 64 -0.76 -5.81 1.50
N LEU A 65 -1.87 -5.66 0.78
CA LEU A 65 -2.19 -6.52 -0.37
C LEU A 65 -1.16 -6.35 -1.50
N GLY A 66 -0.73 -5.12 -1.79
CA GLY A 66 0.35 -4.86 -2.74
C GLY A 66 1.65 -5.56 -2.35
N PHE A 67 2.03 -5.47 -1.07
CA PHE A 67 3.20 -6.16 -0.54
C PHE A 67 3.10 -7.69 -0.63
N LEU A 68 2.01 -8.28 -0.15
CA LEU A 68 1.78 -9.72 -0.20
C LEU A 68 1.76 -10.25 -1.64
N TRP A 69 1.15 -9.52 -2.56
CA TRP A 69 1.18 -9.87 -3.98
C TRP A 69 2.60 -9.84 -4.54
N GLY A 70 3.40 -8.85 -4.15
CA GLY A 70 4.82 -8.76 -4.49
C GLY A 70 5.62 -9.97 -4.00
N LEU A 71 5.44 -10.35 -2.72
CA LEU A 71 6.06 -11.54 -2.14
C LEU A 71 5.68 -12.81 -2.90
N LEU A 72 4.39 -13.00 -3.19
CA LEU A 72 3.91 -14.17 -3.94
C LEU A 72 4.57 -14.27 -5.33
N ARG A 73 4.71 -13.14 -6.02
CA ARG A 73 5.37 -13.11 -7.34
C ARG A 73 6.84 -13.50 -7.26
N VAL A 74 7.56 -13.03 -6.25
CA VAL A 74 8.98 -13.35 -6.07
C VAL A 74 9.16 -14.81 -5.65
N ALA A 75 8.39 -15.27 -4.66
CA ALA A 75 8.56 -16.60 -4.07
C ALA A 75 8.11 -17.75 -4.99
N PHE A 76 7.03 -17.57 -5.75
CA PHE A 76 6.37 -18.68 -6.44
C PHE A 76 6.29 -18.55 -7.96
N VAL A 77 6.42 -17.34 -8.51
CA VAL A 77 6.17 -17.09 -9.94
C VAL A 77 7.45 -16.76 -10.71
N ALA A 78 8.47 -16.21 -10.05
CA ALA A 78 9.70 -15.79 -10.73
C ALA A 78 10.63 -16.96 -11.12
N GLY A 79 10.55 -18.12 -10.44
CA GLY A 79 11.47 -19.25 -10.62
C GLY A 79 12.91 -18.91 -10.17
N PRO A 80 13.81 -19.90 -9.95
CA PRO A 80 15.20 -19.60 -9.63
C PRO A 80 15.83 -18.75 -10.74
N SER A 81 16.41 -17.60 -10.40
CA SER A 81 17.34 -16.94 -11.32
C SER A 81 18.52 -17.88 -11.49
N GLY A 82 18.70 -18.46 -12.67
CA GLY A 82 19.79 -19.39 -13.02
C GLY A 82 21.20 -18.78 -12.94
N ASP A 83 21.34 -17.61 -12.30
CA ASP A 83 22.57 -16.82 -12.18
C ASP A 83 23.48 -17.33 -11.05
N TRP A 84 23.08 -18.36 -10.30
CA TRP A 84 23.86 -18.96 -9.20
C TRP A 84 24.67 -20.20 -9.61
N ALA A 85 24.62 -20.61 -10.88
CA ALA A 85 25.29 -21.80 -11.41
C ALA A 85 26.37 -21.45 -12.46
N GLY A 86 27.08 -20.34 -12.25
CA GLY A 86 28.28 -19.96 -12.99
C GLY A 86 29.54 -20.16 -12.15
#